data_AF-A0A938U6V8-F1
#
_entry.id   AF-A0A938U6V8-F1
#
_cell.length_a   1.000
_cell.length_b   1.000
_cell.length_c   1.000
_cell.angle_alpha   90.00
_cell.angle_beta   90.00
_cell.angle_gamma   90.00
#
_symmetry.space_group_name_H-M   'P 1'
#
loop_
_entity.id
_entity.type
_entity.pdbx_description
1 polymer ?
#
loop_
_entity_poly.entity_id
_entity_poly.type
_entity_poly.pdbx_seq_one_letter_code
_entity_poly.pdbx_strand_id
1 'polypeptide(L)'
;MPEVERIKNRRAIEALRAGVPNRDAVLALGSTQPDIENRFREQLQGVGGQLQGMLVQGGFGAGKSHLLESLQQTALRENFVCSKIVISKETPLYDPAKLYRAAAEAAVVPRRMGDALTEIMTKMDTNSQAYADFFQWANRSTDLSQIFAATLFIYERMPGAYNGEVRNRITRFWSGDRIGLNEIRRWLRDLRERVTFNLSNVPPKELALQRFKFAARLMMAAGYAGWVLFIDELELIGRYSLLQRAKSYAELARWMGRL
;
A
#
# COMPACT_ATOMS: atom_id res chain seq x y z
N MET A 1 1.31 -11.23 -33.41
CA MET A 1 1.99 -11.58 -32.14
C MET A 1 3.53 -11.43 -32.14
N PRO A 2 4.29 -11.57 -33.25
CA PRO A 2 5.77 -11.43 -33.25
C PRO A 2 6.30 -10.01 -33.01
N GLU A 3 5.53 -8.99 -33.39
CA GLU A 3 5.99 -7.60 -33.41
C GLU A 3 6.07 -6.97 -32.01
N VAL A 4 5.14 -7.32 -31.13
CA VAL A 4 5.12 -6.88 -29.71
C VAL A 4 6.33 -7.43 -28.95
N GLU A 5 6.72 -8.67 -29.24
CA GLU A 5 7.87 -9.34 -28.63
C GLU A 5 9.19 -8.73 -29.10
N ARG A 6 9.27 -8.36 -30.39
CA ARG A 6 10.42 -7.65 -30.96
C ARG A 6 10.63 -6.28 -30.31
N ILE A 7 9.56 -5.54 -30.04
CA ILE A 7 9.61 -4.23 -29.39
C ILE A 7 10.08 -4.36 -27.93
N LYS A 8 9.58 -5.36 -27.19
CA LYS A 8 10.03 -5.66 -25.82
C LYS A 8 11.52 -6.01 -25.77
N ASN A 9 11.99 -6.89 -26.65
CA ASN A 9 13.40 -7.28 -26.70
C ASN A 9 14.32 -6.10 -27.04
N ARG A 10 13.89 -5.22 -27.95
CA ARG A 10 14.66 -4.02 -28.28
C ARG A 10 14.72 -3.03 -27.12
N ARG A 11 13.62 -2.85 -26.38
CA ARG A 11 13.58 -2.04 -25.16
C ARG A 11 14.46 -2.63 -24.05
N ALA A 12 14.48 -3.95 -23.90
CA ALA A 12 15.37 -4.63 -22.96
C ALA A 12 16.84 -4.34 -23.28
N ILE A 13 17.24 -4.46 -24.55
CA ILE A 13 18.61 -4.21 -25.02
C ILE A 13 19.02 -2.74 -24.80
N GLU A 14 18.16 -1.78 -25.12
CA GLU A 14 18.45 -0.35 -24.92
C GLU A 14 18.56 0.02 -23.43
N ALA A 15 17.74 -0.58 -22.56
CA ALA A 15 17.85 -0.43 -21.11
C ALA A 15 19.18 -0.96 -20.56
N LEU A 16 19.63 -2.12 -21.05
CA LEU A 16 20.93 -2.68 -20.70
C LEU A 16 22.08 -1.79 -21.19
N ARG A 17 21.96 -1.24 -22.41
CA ARG A 17 22.95 -0.33 -22.99
C ARG A 17 23.06 1.00 -22.22
N ALA A 18 21.94 1.50 -21.72
CA ALA A 18 21.88 2.73 -20.93
C ALA A 18 22.21 2.53 -19.45
N GLY A 19 22.32 1.27 -18.98
CA GLY A 19 22.50 0.96 -17.56
C GLY A 19 21.27 1.31 -16.70
N VAL A 20 20.10 1.51 -17.31
CA VAL A 20 18.85 1.86 -16.63
C VAL A 20 17.89 0.68 -16.71
N PRO A 21 17.56 0.00 -15.59
CA PRO A 21 16.69 -1.16 -15.62
C PRO A 21 15.28 -0.75 -16.06
N ASN A 22 14.77 -1.39 -17.12
CA ASN A 22 13.36 -1.30 -17.51
C ASN A 22 12.65 -2.65 -17.34
N ARG A 23 11.32 -2.61 -17.36
CA ARG A 23 10.45 -3.78 -17.17
C ARG A 23 10.79 -4.94 -18.11
N ASP A 24 11.12 -4.65 -19.37
CA ASP A 24 11.41 -5.67 -20.38
C ASP A 24 12.78 -6.32 -20.16
N ALA A 25 13.79 -5.56 -19.71
CA ALA A 25 15.12 -6.08 -19.33
C ALA A 25 15.03 -7.00 -18.11
N VAL A 26 14.24 -6.60 -17.11
CA VAL A 26 14.03 -7.38 -15.88
C VAL A 26 13.31 -8.70 -16.17
N LEU A 27 12.30 -8.68 -17.03
CA LEU A 27 11.58 -9.89 -17.44
C LEU A 27 12.44 -10.84 -18.28
N ALA A 28 13.36 -10.31 -19.10
CA ALA A 28 14.22 -11.12 -19.96
C ALA A 28 15.39 -11.77 -19.21
N LEU A 29 15.95 -11.11 -18.19
CA LEU A 29 17.12 -11.61 -17.47
C LEU A 29 16.79 -12.33 -16.16
N GLY A 30 15.61 -12.11 -15.58
CA GLY A 30 15.29 -12.56 -14.21
C GLY A 30 16.20 -11.89 -13.17
N SER A 31 16.15 -12.30 -11.90
CA SER A 31 17.22 -11.92 -10.96
C SER A 31 18.25 -13.04 -10.85
N THR A 32 19.51 -12.66 -10.67
CA THR A 32 20.62 -13.60 -10.41
C THR A 32 20.68 -14.03 -8.94
N GLN A 33 19.64 -13.76 -8.14
CA GLN A 33 19.64 -13.96 -6.67
C GLN A 33 18.47 -14.85 -6.23
N PRO A 34 18.52 -16.16 -6.52
CA PRO A 34 17.41 -17.09 -6.28
C PRO A 34 17.04 -17.22 -4.80
N ASP A 35 17.99 -17.10 -3.88
CA ASP A 35 17.73 -17.19 -2.43
C ASP A 35 16.82 -16.06 -1.94
N ILE A 36 17.01 -14.85 -2.46
CA ILE A 36 16.18 -13.69 -2.10
C ILE A 36 14.78 -13.83 -2.67
N GLU A 37 14.67 -14.29 -3.93
CA GLU A 37 13.36 -14.53 -4.55
C GLU A 37 12.58 -15.64 -3.85
N ASN A 38 13.24 -16.72 -3.45
CA ASN A 38 12.61 -17.83 -2.73
C ASN A 38 12.12 -17.38 -1.37
N ARG A 39 12.98 -16.69 -0.59
CA ARG A 39 12.58 -16.12 0.70
C ARG A 39 11.43 -15.13 0.55
N PHE A 40 11.44 -14.29 -0.48
CA PHE A 40 10.33 -13.37 -0.77
C PHE A 40 9.03 -14.12 -1.06
N ARG A 41 9.08 -15.18 -1.88
CA ARG A 41 7.91 -16.01 -2.19
C ARG A 41 7.35 -16.73 -0.95
N GLU A 42 8.22 -17.26 -0.09
CA GLU A 42 7.82 -17.82 1.20
C GLU A 42 7.10 -16.78 2.07
N GLN A 43 7.60 -15.54 2.10
CA GLN A 43 6.94 -14.44 2.82
C GLN A 43 5.57 -14.10 2.23
N LEU A 44 5.42 -14.08 0.90
CA LEU A 44 4.12 -13.85 0.24
C LEU A 44 3.10 -14.94 0.58
N GLN A 45 3.53 -16.21 0.65
CA GLN A 45 2.64 -17.32 1.04
C GLN A 45 2.27 -17.28 2.52
N GLY A 46 3.14 -16.72 3.37
CA GLY A 46 2.92 -16.57 4.81
C GLY A 46 2.06 -15.37 5.24
N VAL A 47 1.46 -14.61 4.31
CA VAL A 47 0.65 -13.43 4.61
C VAL A 47 -0.70 -13.84 5.24
N GLY A 48 -0.67 -14.12 6.54
CA GLY A 48 -1.82 -14.52 7.38
C GLY A 48 -2.25 -13.48 8.41
N GLY A 49 -1.90 -12.20 8.19
CA GLY A 49 -2.28 -11.08 9.07
C GLY A 49 -1.16 -10.51 9.95
N GLN A 50 0.07 -11.02 9.84
CA GLN A 50 1.26 -10.41 10.45
C GLN A 50 2.11 -9.70 9.40
N LEU A 51 2.73 -8.58 9.82
CA LEU A 51 3.66 -7.82 9.00
C LEU A 51 4.97 -8.60 8.88
N GLN A 52 5.34 -8.97 7.66
CA GLN A 52 6.62 -9.60 7.36
C GLN A 52 7.50 -8.62 6.57
N GLY A 53 8.78 -8.57 6.91
CA GLY A 53 9.74 -7.70 6.24
C GLY A 53 11.03 -8.43 5.90
N MET A 54 11.69 -7.93 4.86
CA MET A 54 13.02 -8.37 4.43
C MET A 54 13.85 -7.14 4.09
N LEU A 55 15.12 -7.13 4.52
CA LEU A 55 16.09 -6.11 4.15
C LEU A 55 17.10 -6.73 3.20
N VAL A 56 17.32 -6.06 2.07
CA VAL A 56 18.34 -6.44 1.09
C VAL A 56 19.38 -5.34 1.01
N GLN A 57 20.65 -5.72 1.24
CA GLN A 57 21.79 -4.81 1.11
C GLN A 57 22.62 -5.20 -0.10
N GLY A 58 23.06 -4.21 -0.86
CA GLY A 58 23.93 -4.39 -2.01
C GLY A 58 24.72 -3.12 -2.30
N GLY A 59 25.91 -3.29 -2.88
CA GLY A 59 26.75 -2.18 -3.33
C GLY A 59 26.11 -1.38 -4.46
N PHE A 60 26.70 -0.21 -4.77
CA PHE A 60 26.29 0.57 -5.94
C PHE A 60 26.50 -0.26 -7.22
N GLY A 61 25.51 -0.26 -8.12
CA GLY A 61 25.55 -1.07 -9.34
C GLY A 61 25.27 -2.57 -9.18
N ALA A 62 25.04 -3.08 -7.95
CA ALA A 62 24.78 -4.50 -7.70
C ALA A 62 23.38 -5.00 -8.15
N GLY A 63 22.63 -4.17 -8.89
CA GLY A 63 21.30 -4.54 -9.40
C GLY A 63 20.15 -4.45 -8.38
N LYS A 64 20.29 -3.70 -7.27
CA LYS A 64 19.22 -3.54 -6.26
C LYS A 64 17.87 -3.11 -6.86
N SER A 65 17.87 -2.05 -7.66
CA SER A 65 16.65 -1.54 -8.29
C SER A 65 16.07 -2.52 -9.31
N HIS A 66 16.92 -3.29 -9.98
CA HIS A 66 16.51 -4.37 -10.87
C HIS A 66 15.86 -5.53 -10.10
N LEU A 67 16.45 -5.92 -8.97
CA LEU A 67 15.89 -6.93 -8.07
C LEU A 67 14.53 -6.49 -7.53
N LEU A 68 14.41 -5.26 -7.02
CA LEU A 68 13.12 -4.73 -6.55
C LEU A 68 12.05 -4.77 -7.65
N GLU A 69 12.41 -4.41 -8.88
CA GLU A 69 11.49 -4.51 -10.02
C GLU A 69 11.08 -5.97 -10.30
N SER A 70 12.00 -6.93 -10.24
CA SER A 70 11.71 -8.36 -10.41
C SER A 70 10.74 -8.87 -9.33
N LEU A 71 10.99 -8.52 -8.08
CA LEU A 71 10.13 -8.89 -6.94
C LEU A 71 8.74 -8.26 -7.07
N GLN A 72 8.65 -7.01 -7.51
CA GLN A 72 7.37 -6.33 -7.77
C GLN A 72 6.57 -7.05 -8.86
N GLN A 73 7.19 -7.44 -9.98
CA GLN A 73 6.50 -8.19 -11.03
C GLN A 73 6.04 -9.57 -10.54
N THR A 74 6.78 -10.19 -9.62
CA THR A 74 6.40 -11.47 -9.01
C THR A 74 5.17 -11.30 -8.10
N ALA A 75 5.19 -10.31 -7.19
CA ALA A 75 4.05 -10.01 -6.32
C ALA A 75 2.77 -9.64 -7.11
N LEU A 76 2.90 -8.83 -8.18
CA LEU A 76 1.76 -8.49 -9.04
C LEU A 76 1.19 -9.72 -9.77
N ARG A 77 2.04 -10.70 -10.15
CA ARG A 77 1.59 -11.96 -10.75
C ARG A 77 0.83 -12.84 -9.75
N GLU A 78 1.23 -12.80 -8.48
CA GLU A 78 0.57 -13.47 -7.35
C GLU A 78 -0.64 -12.68 -6.81
N ASN A 79 -1.14 -11.68 -7.56
CA ASN A 79 -2.33 -10.89 -7.24
C ASN A 79 -2.20 -9.99 -6.00
N PHE A 80 -0.98 -9.59 -5.62
CA PHE A 80 -0.75 -8.57 -4.61
C PHE A 80 -0.81 -7.16 -5.19
N VAL A 81 -1.31 -6.20 -4.41
CA VAL A 81 -1.10 -4.77 -4.68
C VAL A 81 0.32 -4.42 -4.28
N CYS A 82 1.02 -3.61 -5.07
CA CYS A 82 2.42 -3.26 -4.82
C CYS A 82 2.61 -1.75 -4.81
N SER A 83 3.36 -1.23 -3.83
CA SER A 83 3.76 0.17 -3.78
C SER A 83 5.27 0.30 -3.73
N LYS A 84 5.85 1.06 -4.66
CA LYS A 84 7.29 1.34 -4.69
C LYS A 84 7.54 2.75 -4.17
N ILE A 85 8.27 2.84 -3.07
CA ILE A 85 8.50 4.07 -2.33
C ILE A 85 10.01 4.31 -2.30
N VAL A 86 10.43 5.49 -2.73
CA VAL A 86 11.82 5.91 -2.64
C VAL A 86 11.96 6.84 -1.44
N ILE A 87 12.83 6.49 -0.48
CA ILE A 87 13.09 7.33 0.66
C ILE A 87 13.77 8.62 0.19
N SER A 88 13.31 9.76 0.69
CA SER A 88 13.86 11.06 0.30
C SER A 88 13.69 12.07 1.44
N LYS A 89 14.00 13.35 1.19
CA LYS A 89 13.67 14.43 2.14
C LYS A 89 12.15 14.66 2.24
N GLU A 90 11.43 14.43 1.14
CA GLU A 90 9.99 14.61 1.07
C GLU A 90 9.22 13.41 1.64
N THR A 91 9.80 12.20 1.53
CA THR A 91 9.24 10.95 2.03
C THR A 91 10.21 10.27 3.01
N PRO A 92 10.42 10.85 4.20
CA PRO A 92 11.34 10.28 5.18
C PRO A 92 10.73 9.09 5.89
N LEU A 93 11.53 8.05 6.15
CA LEU A 93 11.05 6.83 6.82
C LEU A 93 10.55 7.10 8.26
N TYR A 94 11.09 8.10 8.96
CA TYR A 94 10.68 8.44 10.32
C TYR A 94 9.28 9.06 10.44
N ASP A 95 8.63 9.39 9.31
CA ASP A 95 7.29 9.97 9.27
C ASP A 95 6.31 9.00 8.56
N PRO A 96 5.60 8.15 9.33
CA PRO A 96 4.65 7.20 8.77
C PRO A 96 3.51 7.84 7.98
N ALA A 97 3.13 9.09 8.27
CA ALA A 97 2.05 9.76 7.55
C ALA A 97 2.48 10.12 6.12
N LYS A 98 3.69 10.64 5.97
CA LYS A 98 4.29 10.89 4.65
C LYS A 98 4.55 9.58 3.90
N LEU A 99 5.08 8.56 4.60
CA LEU A 99 5.31 7.24 4.02
C LEU A 99 4.00 6.62 3.51
N TYR A 100 2.92 6.70 4.28
CA TYR A 100 1.61 6.18 3.87
C TYR A 100 1.08 6.86 2.61
N ARG A 101 1.16 8.20 2.53
CA ARG A 101 0.72 8.94 1.34
C ARG A 101 1.50 8.50 0.10
N ALA A 102 2.82 8.44 0.21
CA ALA A 102 3.66 7.95 -0.88
C ALA A 102 3.32 6.50 -1.26
N ALA A 103 3.03 5.65 -0.28
CA ALA A 103 2.62 4.26 -0.51
C ALA A 103 1.28 4.17 -1.26
N ALA A 104 0.28 4.96 -0.84
CA ALA A 104 -1.04 4.99 -1.44
C ALA A 104 -1.01 5.56 -2.87
N GLU A 105 -0.23 6.63 -3.09
CA GLU A 105 -0.05 7.25 -4.41
C GLU A 105 0.73 6.35 -5.37
N ALA A 106 1.75 5.63 -4.87
CA ALA A 106 2.57 4.71 -5.66
C ALA A 106 1.97 3.30 -5.79
N ALA A 107 0.75 3.07 -5.26
CA ALA A 107 0.11 1.77 -5.32
C ALA A 107 -0.23 1.39 -6.76
N VAL A 108 0.07 0.14 -7.11
CA VAL A 108 -0.21 -0.46 -8.42
C VAL A 108 -0.98 -1.75 -8.20
N VAL A 109 -2.13 -1.87 -8.87
CA VAL A 109 -2.96 -3.08 -8.86
C VAL A 109 -2.57 -4.04 -9.99
N PRO A 110 -2.70 -5.36 -9.78
CA PRO A 110 -2.50 -6.36 -10.83
C PRO A 110 -3.32 -6.08 -12.11
N ARG A 111 -2.66 -6.14 -13.27
CA ARG A 111 -3.27 -6.17 -14.61
C ARG A 111 -4.08 -4.94 -15.05
N ARG A 112 -3.95 -3.76 -14.41
CA ARG A 112 -4.57 -2.50 -14.87
C ARG A 112 -3.66 -1.29 -14.70
N MET A 113 -3.87 -0.26 -15.53
CA MET A 113 -3.22 1.04 -15.42
C MET A 113 -4.29 2.07 -15.00
N GLY A 114 -4.17 2.61 -13.79
CA GLY A 114 -5.14 3.54 -13.20
C GLY A 114 -4.84 3.82 -11.74
N ASP A 115 -5.59 4.73 -11.12
CA ASP A 115 -5.53 4.96 -9.67
C ASP A 115 -5.93 3.68 -8.92
N ALA A 116 -4.96 3.09 -8.22
CA ALA A 116 -5.12 1.81 -7.54
C ALA A 116 -6.29 1.82 -6.56
N LEU A 117 -6.52 2.92 -5.83
CA LEU A 117 -7.61 2.96 -4.86
C LEU A 117 -8.97 3.02 -5.53
N THR A 118 -9.12 3.81 -6.61
CA THR A 118 -10.37 3.82 -7.40
C THR A 118 -10.69 2.43 -7.96
N GLU A 119 -9.69 1.68 -8.42
CA GLU A 119 -9.85 0.30 -8.89
C GLU A 119 -10.21 -0.66 -7.75
N ILE A 120 -9.55 -0.57 -6.60
CA ILE A 120 -9.90 -1.34 -5.39
C ILE A 120 -11.36 -1.09 -5.01
N MET A 121 -11.80 0.16 -5.03
CA MET A 121 -13.18 0.53 -4.72
C MET A 121 -14.18 0.02 -5.76
N THR A 122 -13.82 0.00 -7.04
CA THR A 122 -14.69 -0.51 -8.12
C THR A 122 -14.85 -2.03 -8.05
N LYS A 123 -13.79 -2.74 -7.65
CA LYS A 123 -13.80 -4.20 -7.50
C LYS A 123 -14.47 -4.66 -6.19
N MET A 124 -14.64 -3.76 -5.23
CA MET A 124 -15.23 -4.05 -3.94
C MET A 124 -16.73 -4.28 -4.08
N ASP A 125 -17.15 -5.52 -3.83
CA ASP A 125 -18.57 -5.86 -3.69
C ASP A 125 -18.99 -5.76 -2.23
N THR A 126 -19.80 -4.73 -1.92
CA THR A 126 -20.31 -4.48 -0.58
C THR A 126 -21.28 -5.56 -0.10
N ASN A 127 -21.78 -6.42 -0.99
CA ASN A 127 -22.66 -7.55 -0.64
C ASN A 127 -21.89 -8.85 -0.41
N SER A 128 -20.57 -8.87 -0.61
CA SER A 128 -19.75 -10.07 -0.46
C SER A 128 -19.50 -10.41 1.02
N GLN A 129 -19.34 -11.71 1.31
CA GLN A 129 -18.96 -12.17 2.65
C GLN A 129 -17.60 -11.58 3.07
N ALA A 130 -16.66 -11.45 2.14
CA ALA A 130 -15.35 -10.85 2.40
C ALA A 130 -15.45 -9.40 2.88
N TYR A 131 -16.37 -8.61 2.31
CA TYR A 131 -16.64 -7.26 2.78
C TYR A 131 -17.31 -7.24 4.16
N ALA A 132 -18.28 -8.13 4.39
CA ALA A 132 -18.94 -8.25 5.70
C ALA A 132 -17.94 -8.60 6.82
N ASP A 133 -17.04 -9.56 6.57
CA ASP A 133 -15.98 -9.96 7.50
C ASP A 133 -15.01 -8.79 7.75
N PHE A 134 -14.66 -8.05 6.69
CA PHE A 134 -13.82 -6.86 6.78
C PHE A 134 -14.46 -5.73 7.59
N PHE A 135 -15.75 -5.45 7.35
CA PHE A 135 -16.51 -4.45 8.10
C PHE A 135 -16.61 -4.83 9.59
N GLN A 136 -16.93 -6.10 9.88
CA GLN A 136 -16.98 -6.62 11.24
C GLN A 136 -15.61 -6.52 11.93
N TRP A 137 -14.53 -6.85 11.22
CA TRP A 137 -13.18 -6.67 11.73
C TRP A 137 -12.89 -5.19 12.05
N ALA A 138 -13.18 -4.27 11.14
CA ALA A 138 -12.93 -2.85 11.34
C ALA A 138 -13.73 -2.27 12.52
N ASN A 139 -14.95 -2.79 12.76
CA ASN A 139 -15.80 -2.37 13.86
C ASN A 139 -15.39 -2.97 15.22
N ARG A 140 -14.78 -4.17 15.24
CA ARG A 140 -14.35 -4.85 16.48
C ARG A 140 -12.87 -4.63 16.83
N SER A 141 -12.07 -4.14 15.89
CA SER A 141 -10.63 -3.96 16.07
C SER A 141 -10.35 -2.89 17.13
N THR A 142 -9.61 -3.25 18.17
CA THR A 142 -9.11 -2.33 19.20
C THR A 142 -8.01 -1.40 18.68
N ASP A 143 -7.28 -1.86 17.67
CA ASP A 143 -6.14 -1.16 17.09
C ASP A 143 -6.55 -0.07 16.08
N LEU A 144 -7.83 -0.04 15.68
CA LEU A 144 -8.36 0.91 14.71
C LEU A 144 -9.30 1.88 15.41
N SER A 145 -9.20 3.15 15.05
CA SER A 145 -10.23 4.11 15.40
C SER A 145 -11.55 3.77 14.70
N GLN A 146 -12.66 3.98 15.39
CA GLN A 146 -14.00 3.79 14.84
C GLN A 146 -14.32 4.76 13.69
N ILE A 147 -13.45 5.74 13.41
CA ILE A 147 -13.49 6.53 12.17
C ILE A 147 -13.50 5.63 10.93
N PHE A 148 -12.72 4.54 10.91
CA PHE A 148 -12.68 3.63 9.77
C PHE A 148 -14.00 2.87 9.59
N ALA A 149 -14.56 2.33 10.67
CA ALA A 149 -15.86 1.68 10.65
C ALA A 149 -16.99 2.64 10.23
N ALA A 150 -16.98 3.86 10.76
CA ALA A 150 -17.95 4.90 10.40
C ALA A 150 -17.85 5.29 8.93
N THR A 151 -16.63 5.50 8.40
CA THR A 151 -16.44 5.85 6.99
C THR A 151 -16.82 4.72 6.04
N LEU A 152 -16.60 3.44 6.42
CA LEU A 152 -17.10 2.29 5.65
C LEU A 152 -18.64 2.25 5.62
N PHE A 153 -19.25 2.43 6.78
CA PHE A 153 -20.71 2.43 6.91
C PHE A 153 -21.37 3.52 6.04
N ILE A 154 -20.80 4.74 6.08
CA ILE A 154 -21.27 5.84 5.23
C ILE A 154 -21.10 5.50 3.75
N TYR A 155 -19.94 4.92 3.39
CA TYR A 155 -19.64 4.54 2.01
C TYR A 155 -20.66 3.54 1.44
N GLU A 156 -21.02 2.53 2.24
CA GLU A 156 -21.99 1.48 1.90
C GLU A 156 -23.41 2.04 1.76
N ARG A 157 -23.88 2.81 2.74
CA ARG A 157 -25.30 3.19 2.86
C ARG A 157 -25.70 4.48 2.16
N MET A 158 -24.77 5.25 1.60
CA MET A 158 -25.13 6.52 0.96
C MET A 158 -25.95 6.32 -0.33
N PRO A 159 -27.15 6.95 -0.45
CA PRO A 159 -27.98 6.88 -1.66
C PRO A 159 -27.37 7.58 -2.88
N GLY A 160 -27.70 7.06 -4.07
CA GLY A 160 -27.06 7.37 -5.36
C GLY A 160 -27.00 8.82 -5.85
N ALA A 161 -27.81 9.75 -5.33
CA ALA A 161 -27.91 11.12 -5.87
C ALA A 161 -26.88 12.13 -5.31
N TYR A 162 -26.39 11.95 -4.07
CA TYR A 162 -25.33 12.76 -3.44
C TYR A 162 -23.98 12.01 -3.36
N ASN A 163 -23.89 10.92 -4.12
CA ASN A 163 -23.00 9.80 -3.86
C ASN A 163 -21.54 10.06 -4.27
N GLY A 164 -21.32 10.84 -5.33
CA GLY A 164 -19.98 11.03 -5.90
C GLY A 164 -19.04 11.80 -4.99
N GLU A 165 -19.49 12.90 -4.40
CA GLU A 165 -18.62 13.79 -3.62
C GLU A 165 -18.21 13.15 -2.29
N VAL A 166 -19.16 12.58 -1.54
CA VAL A 166 -18.87 11.97 -0.25
C VAL A 166 -18.06 10.69 -0.40
N ARG A 167 -18.37 9.83 -1.39
CA ARG A 167 -17.53 8.66 -1.68
C ARG A 167 -16.13 9.06 -2.10
N ASN A 168 -15.97 10.09 -2.93
CA ASN A 168 -14.65 10.61 -3.30
C ASN A 168 -13.91 11.13 -2.06
N ARG A 169 -14.59 11.88 -1.18
CA ARG A 169 -14.02 12.39 0.06
C ARG A 169 -13.56 11.28 1.01
N ILE A 170 -14.36 10.23 1.16
CA ILE A 170 -14.00 9.03 1.94
C ILE A 170 -12.83 8.29 1.29
N THR A 171 -12.85 8.14 -0.03
CA THR A 171 -11.76 7.50 -0.79
C THR A 171 -10.45 8.26 -0.58
N ARG A 172 -10.45 9.58 -0.74
CA ARG A 172 -9.29 10.45 -0.45
C ARG A 172 -8.83 10.35 1.00
N PHE A 173 -9.78 10.29 1.94
CA PHE A 173 -9.45 10.04 3.33
C PHE A 173 -8.73 8.71 3.48
N TRP A 174 -9.16 7.63 2.84
CA TRP A 174 -8.43 6.37 2.85
C TRP A 174 -7.07 6.50 2.14
N SER A 175 -6.92 7.31 1.10
CA SER A 175 -5.65 7.53 0.38
C SER A 175 -4.59 8.30 1.17
N GLY A 176 -4.96 9.20 2.09
CA GLY A 176 -3.94 10.05 2.73
C GLY A 176 -4.45 11.36 3.32
N ASP A 177 -5.63 11.79 2.89
CA ASP A 177 -6.17 13.09 3.21
C ASP A 177 -6.80 13.14 4.60
N ARG A 178 -6.90 14.36 5.12
CA ARG A 178 -7.60 14.62 6.38
C ARG A 178 -9.09 14.72 6.12
N ILE A 179 -9.87 14.24 7.08
CA ILE A 179 -11.32 14.39 7.11
C ILE A 179 -11.72 14.96 8.46
N GLY A 180 -12.71 15.85 8.48
CA GLY A 180 -13.18 16.45 9.72
C GLY A 180 -14.09 15.50 10.50
N LEU A 181 -13.92 15.37 11.82
CA LEU A 181 -14.85 14.58 12.64
C LEU A 181 -16.29 15.11 12.58
N ASN A 182 -16.46 16.43 12.52
CA ASN A 182 -17.78 17.05 12.39
C ASN A 182 -18.44 16.72 11.05
N GLU A 183 -17.64 16.56 10.00
CA GLU A 183 -18.10 16.15 8.67
C GLU A 183 -18.65 14.73 8.70
N ILE A 184 -17.90 13.80 9.31
CA ILE A 184 -18.35 12.40 9.51
C ILE A 184 -19.63 12.35 10.35
N ARG A 185 -19.67 13.06 11.49
CA ARG A 185 -20.87 13.11 12.35
C ARG A 185 -22.10 13.66 11.65
N ARG A 186 -21.92 14.63 10.74
CA ARG A 186 -23.00 15.16 9.91
C ARG A 186 -23.55 14.06 8.99
N TRP A 187 -22.69 13.37 8.25
CA TRP A 187 -23.12 12.30 7.34
C TRP A 187 -23.80 11.13 8.06
N LEU A 188 -23.31 10.71 9.23
CA LEU A 188 -23.97 9.67 10.03
C LEU A 188 -25.39 10.08 10.47
N ARG A 189 -25.57 11.36 10.83
CA ARG A 189 -26.89 11.92 11.18
C ARG A 189 -27.84 11.95 9.99
N ASP A 190 -27.33 12.32 8.81
CA ASP A 190 -28.12 12.38 7.58
C ASP A 190 -28.61 10.99 7.16
N LEU A 191 -27.81 9.94 7.45
CA LEU A 191 -28.18 8.53 7.26
C LEU A 191 -29.16 8.00 8.34
N ARG A 192 -29.62 8.84 9.27
CA ARG A 192 -30.53 8.50 10.38
C ARG A 192 -30.06 7.30 11.19
N GLU A 193 -28.76 7.23 11.44
CA GLU A 193 -28.13 6.11 12.11
C GLU A 193 -28.55 6.01 13.60
N ARG A 194 -28.67 4.77 14.11
CA ARG A 194 -28.82 4.43 15.55
C ARG A 194 -27.58 3.81 16.19
N VAL A 195 -26.59 3.43 15.38
CA VAL A 195 -25.33 2.83 15.83
C VAL A 195 -24.41 3.96 16.31
N THR A 196 -23.81 3.79 17.49
CA THR A 196 -23.03 4.86 18.13
C THR A 196 -21.54 4.61 17.90
N PHE A 197 -20.97 5.25 16.88
CA PHE A 197 -19.51 5.27 16.70
C PHE A 197 -18.85 6.24 17.69
N ASN A 198 -17.88 5.76 18.46
CA ASN A 198 -17.04 6.59 19.32
C ASN A 198 -15.94 7.26 18.51
N LEU A 199 -16.27 8.42 17.93
CA LEU A 199 -15.38 9.21 17.09
C LEU A 199 -14.49 10.14 17.92
N SER A 200 -13.21 9.77 18.07
CA SER A 200 -12.16 10.55 18.75
C SER A 200 -11.05 10.99 17.78
N ASN A 201 -10.32 12.04 18.13
CA ASN A 201 -9.15 12.46 17.37
C ASN A 201 -8.00 11.47 17.59
N VAL A 202 -7.38 11.04 16.49
CA VAL A 202 -6.20 10.15 16.52
C VAL A 202 -4.97 10.96 16.11
N PRO A 203 -3.84 10.84 16.85
CA PRO A 203 -2.58 11.45 16.45
C PRO A 203 -2.19 11.07 15.00
N PRO A 204 -1.64 11.98 14.20
CA PRO A 204 -1.36 11.71 12.77
C PRO A 204 -0.49 10.48 12.51
N LYS A 205 0.50 10.21 13.39
CA LYS A 205 1.37 9.05 13.30
C LYS A 205 0.61 7.73 13.51
N GLU A 206 -0.22 7.67 14.55
CA GLU A 206 -1.05 6.50 14.84
C GLU A 206 -2.09 6.28 13.75
N LEU A 207 -2.72 7.37 13.29
CA LEU A 207 -3.67 7.32 12.19
C LEU A 207 -3.02 6.75 10.92
N ALA A 208 -1.77 7.12 10.62
CA ALA A 208 -1.04 6.57 9.48
C ALA A 208 -0.81 5.05 9.61
N LEU A 209 -0.39 4.58 10.79
CA LEU A 209 -0.20 3.14 11.04
C LEU A 209 -1.52 2.37 10.95
N GLN A 210 -2.62 2.95 11.46
CA GLN A 210 -3.97 2.41 11.31
C GLN A 210 -4.38 2.30 9.84
N ARG A 211 -4.04 3.30 9.01
CA ARG A 211 -4.32 3.28 7.58
C ARG A 211 -3.58 2.16 6.86
N PHE A 212 -2.33 1.88 7.20
CA PHE A 212 -1.63 0.73 6.63
C PHE A 212 -2.36 -0.59 6.89
N LYS A 213 -2.78 -0.82 8.14
CA LYS A 213 -3.57 -2.01 8.52
C LYS A 213 -4.91 -2.06 7.79
N PHE A 214 -5.61 -0.92 7.74
CA PHE A 214 -6.90 -0.79 7.09
C PHE A 214 -6.80 -1.05 5.58
N ALA A 215 -5.89 -0.38 4.88
CA ALA A 215 -5.71 -0.49 3.44
C ALA A 215 -5.32 -1.91 3.01
N ALA A 216 -4.40 -2.56 3.74
CA ALA A 216 -4.03 -3.95 3.44
C ALA A 216 -5.24 -4.90 3.52
N ARG A 217 -6.09 -4.75 4.54
CA ARG A 217 -7.32 -5.55 4.67
C ARG A 217 -8.40 -5.15 3.67
N LEU A 218 -8.49 -3.87 3.31
CA LEU A 218 -9.38 -3.38 2.25
C LEU A 218 -9.03 -4.03 0.91
N MET A 219 -7.74 -4.12 0.58
CA MET A 219 -7.25 -4.78 -0.63
C MET A 219 -7.58 -6.27 -0.62
N MET A 220 -7.43 -6.95 0.51
CA MET A 220 -7.84 -8.35 0.65
C MET A 220 -9.35 -8.55 0.47
N ALA A 221 -10.16 -7.68 1.07
CA ALA A 221 -11.62 -7.70 0.91
C ALA A 221 -12.06 -7.45 -0.54
N ALA A 222 -11.30 -6.65 -1.30
CA ALA A 222 -11.49 -6.46 -2.75
C ALA A 222 -10.94 -7.62 -3.62
N GLY A 223 -10.51 -8.73 -3.00
CA GLY A 223 -10.04 -9.93 -3.68
C GLY A 223 -8.62 -9.83 -4.22
N TYR A 224 -7.75 -9.03 -3.60
CA TYR A 224 -6.30 -9.09 -3.80
C TYR A 224 -5.67 -9.99 -2.73
N ALA A 225 -4.47 -10.52 -2.98
CA ALA A 225 -3.77 -11.38 -2.03
C ALA A 225 -3.20 -10.60 -0.82
N GLY A 226 -3.03 -9.28 -0.95
CA GLY A 226 -2.52 -8.42 0.11
C GLY A 226 -1.84 -7.17 -0.47
N TRP A 227 -0.98 -6.55 0.34
CA TRP A 227 -0.22 -5.35 -0.03
C TRP A 227 1.27 -5.51 0.26
N VAL A 228 2.11 -5.23 -0.73
CA VAL A 228 3.58 -5.27 -0.62
C VAL A 228 4.15 -3.87 -0.78
N LEU A 229 5.02 -3.48 0.15
CA LEU A 229 5.76 -2.22 0.11
C LEU A 229 7.22 -2.49 -0.27
N PHE A 230 7.66 -1.90 -1.38
CA PHE A 230 9.05 -1.89 -1.80
C PHE A 230 9.66 -0.54 -1.42
N ILE A 231 10.59 -0.51 -0.47
CA ILE A 231 11.22 0.72 0.02
C ILE A 231 12.66 0.77 -0.49
N ASP A 232 12.97 1.75 -1.35
CA ASP A 232 14.29 1.97 -1.93
C ASP A 232 15.02 3.15 -1.26
N GLU A 233 16.33 3.26 -1.48
CA GLU A 233 17.22 4.32 -0.97
C GLU A 233 17.27 4.45 0.57
N LEU A 234 17.14 3.34 1.30
CA LEU A 234 17.26 3.30 2.76
C LEU A 234 18.61 3.83 3.27
N GLU A 235 19.67 3.77 2.45
CA GLU A 235 20.98 4.37 2.77
C GLU A 235 20.91 5.89 3.07
N LEU A 236 19.89 6.59 2.57
CA LEU A 236 19.69 8.02 2.85
C LEU A 236 19.39 8.31 4.32
N ILE A 237 18.89 7.32 5.07
CA ILE A 237 18.73 7.44 6.52
C ILE A 237 20.06 7.84 7.16
N GLY A 238 21.19 7.32 6.67
CA GLY A 238 22.52 7.64 7.20
C GLY A 238 22.86 9.13 7.18
N ARG A 239 22.22 9.90 6.28
CA ARG A 239 22.41 11.37 6.11
C ARG A 239 21.49 12.22 6.98
N TYR A 240 20.54 11.62 7.70
CA TYR A 240 19.64 12.38 8.58
C TYR A 240 20.33 12.81 9.88
N SER A 241 19.72 13.77 10.59
CA SER A 241 20.16 14.14 11.95
C SER A 241 20.05 12.94 12.91
N LEU A 242 20.79 12.97 14.02
CA LEU A 242 20.82 11.86 14.98
C LEU A 242 19.42 11.41 15.44
N LEU A 243 18.56 12.35 15.79
CA LEU A 243 17.19 12.05 16.26
C LEU A 243 16.32 11.45 15.14
N GLN A 244 16.44 11.98 13.92
CA GLN A 244 15.71 11.45 12.77
C GLN A 244 16.17 10.04 12.41
N ARG A 245 17.49 9.75 12.49
CA ARG A 245 18.03 8.41 12.28
C ARG A 245 17.48 7.40 13.28
N ALA A 246 17.50 7.75 14.58
CA ALA A 246 16.96 6.90 15.62
C ALA A 246 15.48 6.57 15.38
N LYS A 247 14.68 7.58 15.00
CA LYS A 247 13.27 7.38 14.64
C LYS A 247 13.10 6.51 13.39
N SER A 248 13.91 6.72 12.36
CA SER A 248 13.88 5.88 11.14
C SER A 248 14.23 4.43 11.43
N TYR A 249 15.21 4.15 12.31
CA TYR A 249 15.53 2.77 12.69
C TYR A 249 14.44 2.11 13.53
N ALA A 250 13.74 2.87 14.38
CA ALA A 250 12.56 2.37 15.07
C ALA A 250 11.44 1.99 14.08
N GLU A 251 11.19 2.81 13.06
CA GLU A 251 10.24 2.45 12.01
C GLU A 251 10.74 1.27 11.17
N LEU A 252 12.03 1.18 10.85
CA LEU A 252 12.59 0.02 10.15
C LEU A 252 12.37 -1.28 10.94
N ALA A 253 12.58 -1.27 12.25
CA ALA A 253 12.29 -2.42 13.11
C ALA A 253 10.80 -2.80 13.07
N ARG A 254 9.90 -1.80 13.07
CA ARG A 254 8.45 -2.02 12.90
C ARG A 254 8.14 -2.69 11.56
N TRP A 255 8.66 -2.17 10.45
CA TRP A 255 8.44 -2.71 9.11
C TRP A 255 9.04 -4.11 8.91
N MET A 256 10.06 -4.46 9.70
CA MET A 256 10.63 -5.80 9.77
C MET A 256 9.83 -6.78 10.65
N GLY A 257 8.69 -6.38 11.20
CA GLY A 257 7.85 -7.21 12.07
C GLY A 257 8.44 -7.44 13.45
N ARG A 258 9.31 -6.54 13.93
CA ARG A 258 10.01 -6.67 15.24
C ARG A 258 9.40 -5.83 16.36
N LEU A 259 8.29 -5.15 16.11
CA LEU A 259 7.57 -4.26 17.05
C LEU A 259 6.06 -4.43 16.93
#